data_AF-A0A973GXK6-F1
#
_entry.id   AF-A0A973GXK6-F1
#
_cell.length_a   1.000
_cell.length_b   1.000
_cell.length_c   1.000
_cell.angle_alpha   90.00
_cell.angle_beta   90.00
_cell.angle_gamma   90.00
#
_symmetry.space_group_name_H-M   'P 1'
#
loop_
_entity.id
_entity.type
_entity.pdbx_description
1 polymer ?
#
loop_
_entity_poly.entity_id
_entity_poly.type
_entity_poly.pdbx_seq_one_letter_code
_entity_poly.pdbx_strand_id
1 'polypeptide(L)'
;MDYEFDVFVSYSRSAGHVSAWVRNHFYPALKGCLEDETGKAEIFLDQQLDERFGVPWPDQLATSLGRSRLLVPVLSAPYFRSPWCTAEWATMEEREEQAQAEGLIFPVVFADGTSFPEPVRRRQLHQEFKNYNVPYPKYQESEAYPYFHQEVQRLAQLIATRLAEVPDWCADWPALRPPPAATPAPGRLPRFGA
;
A
#
# COMPACT_ATOMS: atom_id res chain seq x y z
N MET A 1 -22.18 -5.88 -8.37
CA MET A 1 -20.96 -5.04 -8.47
C MET A 1 -19.77 -5.98 -8.48
N ASP A 2 -18.64 -5.54 -9.01
CA ASP A 2 -17.41 -6.34 -9.13
C ASP A 2 -16.21 -5.47 -8.72
N TYR A 3 -15.06 -6.10 -8.54
CA TYR A 3 -13.77 -5.44 -8.39
C TYR A 3 -13.52 -4.42 -9.52
N GLU A 4 -12.93 -3.28 -9.17
CA GLU A 4 -12.48 -2.27 -10.13
C GLU A 4 -10.98 -2.31 -10.35
N PHE A 5 -10.23 -2.78 -9.34
CA PHE A 5 -8.79 -2.79 -9.36
C PHE A 5 -8.26 -4.19 -9.06
N ASP A 6 -7.21 -4.58 -9.76
CA ASP A 6 -6.45 -5.78 -9.48
C ASP A 6 -5.60 -5.58 -8.21
N VAL A 7 -5.00 -4.39 -8.07
CA VAL A 7 -4.07 -4.10 -6.97
C VAL A 7 -4.35 -2.73 -6.36
N PHE A 8 -4.34 -2.67 -5.04
CA PHE A 8 -4.24 -1.44 -4.25
C PHE A 8 -2.80 -1.27 -3.74
N VAL A 9 -2.12 -0.18 -4.10
CA VAL A 9 -0.78 0.12 -3.58
C VAL A 9 -0.88 1.12 -2.42
N SER A 10 -0.56 0.64 -1.21
CA SER A 10 -0.61 1.40 0.05
C SER A 10 0.79 1.83 0.48
N TYR A 11 0.99 3.11 0.82
CA TYR A 11 2.29 3.60 1.32
C TYR A 11 2.14 4.90 2.11
N SER A 12 3.14 5.21 2.95
CA SER A 12 3.12 6.45 3.73
C SER A 12 3.38 7.67 2.85
N ARG A 13 2.43 8.61 2.84
CA ARG A 13 2.55 9.87 2.09
C ARG A 13 3.21 11.01 2.88
N SER A 14 3.12 10.96 4.21
CA SER A 14 3.41 12.10 5.07
C SER A 14 4.89 12.27 5.44
N ALA A 15 5.73 11.26 5.19
CA ALA A 15 7.13 11.33 5.58
C ALA A 15 8.05 10.41 4.75
N GLY A 16 9.29 10.87 4.58
CA GLY A 16 10.38 10.11 3.97
C GLY A 16 10.34 10.08 2.44
N HIS A 17 11.10 9.14 1.88
CA HIS A 17 11.33 9.04 0.44
C HIS A 17 10.43 8.03 -0.28
N VAL A 18 9.64 7.26 0.46
CA VAL A 18 8.81 6.17 -0.09
C VAL A 18 7.80 6.69 -1.12
N SER A 19 7.17 7.84 -0.86
CA SER A 19 6.18 8.41 -1.79
C SER A 19 6.80 8.74 -3.16
N ALA A 20 7.98 9.39 -3.16
CA ALA A 20 8.69 9.70 -4.39
C ALA A 20 9.19 8.44 -5.10
N TRP A 21 9.68 7.45 -4.36
CA TRP A 21 10.12 6.17 -4.92
C TRP A 21 8.96 5.38 -5.56
N VAL A 22 7.80 5.33 -4.89
CA VAL A 22 6.61 4.69 -5.44
C VAL A 22 6.21 5.33 -6.76
N ARG A 23 6.15 6.66 -6.79
CA ARG A 23 5.73 7.42 -7.96
C ARG A 23 6.68 7.30 -9.14
N ASN A 24 7.98 7.44 -8.87
CA ASN A 24 8.97 7.58 -9.93
C ASN A 24 9.38 6.23 -10.52
N HIS A 25 9.28 5.15 -9.73
CA HIS A 25 9.89 3.86 -10.07
C HIS A 25 8.94 2.68 -9.88
N PHE A 26 8.45 2.45 -8.65
CA PHE A 26 7.73 1.21 -8.33
C PHE A 26 6.39 1.09 -9.04
N TYR A 27 5.53 2.11 -8.98
CA TYR A 27 4.23 2.04 -9.64
C TYR A 27 4.33 1.90 -11.17
N PRO A 28 5.10 2.75 -11.89
CA PRO A 28 5.22 2.61 -13.34
C PRO A 28 5.75 1.24 -13.76
N ALA A 29 6.76 0.73 -13.06
CA ALA A 29 7.32 -0.60 -13.33
C ALA A 29 6.32 -1.71 -13.01
N LEU A 30 5.65 -1.66 -11.85
CA LEU A 30 4.67 -2.68 -11.44
C LEU A 30 3.51 -2.73 -12.42
N LYS A 31 3.03 -1.57 -12.88
CA LYS A 31 1.97 -1.49 -13.86
C LYS A 31 2.37 -2.15 -15.18
N GLY A 32 3.53 -1.77 -15.74
CA GLY A 32 4.01 -2.36 -16.99
C GLY A 32 4.23 -3.86 -16.87
N CYS A 33 4.91 -4.32 -15.80
CA CYS A 33 5.13 -5.74 -15.59
C CYS A 33 3.83 -6.53 -15.38
N LEU A 34 2.82 -5.96 -14.70
CA LEU A 34 1.53 -6.64 -14.57
C LEU A 34 0.79 -6.69 -15.91
N GLU A 35 0.79 -5.61 -16.69
CA GLU A 35 0.22 -5.59 -18.04
C GLU A 35 0.87 -6.65 -18.94
N ASP A 36 2.17 -6.89 -18.81
CA ASP A 36 2.86 -7.97 -19.52
C ASP A 36 2.37 -9.38 -19.10
N GLU A 37 2.06 -9.57 -17.82
CA GLU A 37 1.62 -10.88 -17.28
C GLU A 37 0.12 -11.14 -17.48
N THR A 38 -0.73 -10.10 -17.45
CA THR A 38 -2.20 -10.24 -17.47
C THR A 38 -2.88 -9.63 -18.70
N GLY A 39 -2.13 -8.94 -19.56
CA GLY A 39 -2.62 -8.20 -20.73
C GLY A 39 -3.28 -6.85 -20.42
N LYS A 40 -3.69 -6.61 -19.16
CA LYS A 40 -4.20 -5.35 -18.62
C LYS A 40 -4.03 -5.33 -17.10
N ALA A 41 -3.73 -4.17 -16.51
CA ALA A 41 -3.62 -4.06 -15.06
C ALA A 41 -4.29 -2.77 -14.55
N GLU A 42 -5.31 -2.94 -13.71
CA GLU A 42 -5.95 -1.83 -13.01
C GLU A 42 -5.36 -1.70 -11.60
N ILE A 43 -4.56 -0.67 -11.37
CA ILE A 43 -3.89 -0.43 -10.09
C ILE A 43 -4.41 0.87 -9.49
N PHE A 44 -4.98 0.77 -8.29
CA PHE A 44 -5.30 1.94 -7.49
C PHE A 44 -4.06 2.39 -6.71
N LEU A 45 -3.76 3.68 -6.82
CA LEU A 45 -2.81 4.38 -5.96
C LEU A 45 -3.56 5.35 -5.06
N ASP A 46 -3.21 5.39 -3.77
CA ASP A 46 -3.69 6.38 -2.78
C ASP A 46 -3.37 7.87 -3.13
N GLN A 47 -2.92 8.17 -4.37
CA GLN A 47 -2.76 9.55 -4.87
C GLN A 47 -4.00 10.10 -5.57
N GLN A 48 -4.86 9.26 -6.13
CA GLN A 48 -6.01 9.72 -6.95
C GLN A 48 -7.12 10.42 -6.14
N LEU A 49 -6.91 10.60 -4.83
CA LEU A 49 -7.87 11.19 -3.89
C LEU A 49 -7.65 12.70 -3.69
N ASP A 50 -6.44 13.22 -3.89
CA ASP A 50 -6.16 14.66 -3.78
C ASP A 50 -6.77 15.46 -4.96
N GLU A 51 -7.20 14.78 -6.03
CA GLU A 51 -7.74 15.38 -7.27
C GLU A 51 -9.28 15.44 -7.30
N ARG A 52 -10.00 14.79 -6.36
CA ARG A 52 -11.48 14.73 -6.34
C ARG A 52 -12.08 15.65 -5.28
N PHE A 53 -12.19 16.94 -5.61
CA PHE A 53 -12.88 17.92 -4.78
C PHE A 53 -14.35 17.52 -4.51
N GLY A 54 -14.77 17.47 -3.25
CA GLY A 54 -16.19 17.44 -2.84
C GLY A 54 -16.76 16.12 -2.32
N VAL A 55 -16.00 15.02 -2.28
CA VAL A 55 -16.43 13.77 -1.64
C VAL A 55 -15.63 13.56 -0.35
N PRO A 56 -16.24 13.11 0.77
CA PRO A 56 -15.50 12.80 1.98
C PRO A 56 -14.40 11.77 1.71
N TRP A 57 -13.14 12.19 1.87
CA TRP A 57 -11.92 11.40 1.69
C TRP A 57 -11.98 10.00 2.33
N PRO A 58 -12.55 9.81 3.55
CA PRO A 58 -12.62 8.48 4.16
C PRO A 58 -13.51 7.47 3.43
N ASP A 59 -14.57 7.93 2.76
CA ASP A 59 -15.52 7.04 2.10
C ASP A 59 -14.95 6.51 0.78
N GLN A 60 -14.19 7.34 0.05
CA GLN A 60 -13.55 6.91 -1.21
C GLN A 60 -12.43 5.91 -0.97
N LEU A 61 -11.57 6.12 0.04
CA LEU A 61 -10.43 5.25 0.31
C LEU A 61 -10.88 3.85 0.76
N ALA A 62 -11.87 3.80 1.66
CA ALA A 62 -12.53 2.57 2.08
C ALA A 62 -13.21 1.84 0.89
N THR A 63 -13.86 2.60 0.00
CA THR A 63 -14.50 2.04 -1.20
C THR A 63 -13.46 1.49 -2.18
N SER A 64 -12.35 2.20 -2.43
CA SER A 64 -11.32 1.76 -3.36
C SER A 64 -10.63 0.46 -2.92
N LEU A 65 -10.31 0.32 -1.63
CA LEU A 65 -9.76 -0.93 -1.11
C LEU A 65 -10.77 -2.07 -1.16
N GLY A 66 -12.04 -1.80 -0.81
CA GLY A 66 -13.14 -2.77 -0.94
C GLY A 66 -13.34 -3.27 -2.37
N ARG A 67 -12.97 -2.45 -3.37
CA ARG A 67 -13.04 -2.78 -4.80
C ARG A 67 -11.71 -3.16 -5.43
N SER A 68 -10.67 -3.33 -4.62
CA SER A 68 -9.38 -3.88 -5.04
C SER A 68 -9.28 -5.35 -4.65
N ARG A 69 -8.70 -6.18 -5.52
CA ARG A 69 -8.52 -7.61 -5.28
C ARG A 69 -7.41 -7.89 -4.27
N LEU A 70 -6.25 -7.27 -4.47
CA LEU A 70 -5.04 -7.48 -3.68
C LEU A 70 -4.50 -6.17 -3.11
N LEU A 71 -3.75 -6.26 -2.01
CA LEU A 71 -3.05 -5.16 -1.37
C LEU A 71 -1.54 -5.33 -1.51
N VAL A 72 -0.86 -4.30 -1.99
CA VAL A 72 0.60 -4.19 -2.03
C VAL A 72 1.03 -3.04 -1.11
N PRO A 73 1.30 -3.31 0.17
CA PRO A 73 1.78 -2.30 1.10
C PRO A 73 3.29 -2.12 0.96
N VAL A 74 3.73 -0.88 0.75
CA VAL A 74 5.14 -0.48 0.67
C VAL A 74 5.61 -0.04 2.05
N LEU A 75 6.26 -0.97 2.73
CA LEU A 75 6.62 -0.88 4.13
C LEU A 75 7.82 0.05 4.35
N SER A 76 7.63 0.94 5.30
CA SER A 76 8.63 1.85 5.84
C SER A 76 8.28 2.16 7.29
N ALA A 77 9.22 2.67 8.10
CA ALA A 77 8.89 3.07 9.47
C ALA A 77 7.69 4.06 9.57
N PRO A 78 7.52 5.05 8.66
CA PRO A 78 6.32 5.88 8.62
C PRO A 78 4.99 5.15 8.31
N TYR A 79 5.03 4.01 7.62
CA TYR A 79 3.84 3.23 7.25
C TYR A 79 3.00 2.88 8.48
N PHE A 80 3.64 2.32 9.52
CA PHE A 80 2.98 1.89 10.75
C PHE A 80 2.59 3.03 11.69
N ARG A 81 2.98 4.27 11.36
CA ARG A 81 2.50 5.47 12.08
C ARG A 81 1.34 6.15 11.37
N SER A 82 1.01 5.74 10.15
CA SER A 82 -0.13 6.25 9.40
C SER A 82 -1.39 5.47 9.80
N PRO A 83 -2.38 6.09 10.46
CA PRO A 83 -3.62 5.42 10.83
C PRO A 83 -4.34 4.81 9.63
N TRP A 84 -4.26 5.49 8.47
CA TRP A 84 -4.82 5.02 7.21
C TRP A 84 -4.14 3.75 6.70
N CYS A 85 -2.80 3.76 6.61
CA CYS A 85 -2.06 2.58 6.15
C CYS A 85 -2.32 1.36 7.05
N THR A 86 -2.40 1.57 8.36
CA THR A 86 -2.72 0.49 9.30
C THR A 86 -4.16 -0.01 9.17
N ALA A 87 -5.12 0.88 8.86
CA ALA A 87 -6.51 0.48 8.62
C ALA A 87 -6.68 -0.28 7.31
N GLU A 88 -5.98 0.11 6.25
CA GLU A 88 -5.95 -0.61 4.97
C GLU A 88 -5.37 -2.02 5.13
N TRP A 89 -4.24 -2.13 5.84
CA TRP A 89 -3.66 -3.42 6.18
C TRP A 89 -4.66 -4.30 6.93
N ALA A 90 -5.20 -3.80 8.05
CA ALA A 90 -6.13 -4.55 8.89
C ALA A 90 -7.41 -4.96 8.13
N THR A 91 -7.89 -4.12 7.22
CA THR A 91 -9.05 -4.44 6.36
C THR A 91 -8.79 -5.69 5.53
N MET A 92 -7.59 -5.82 4.97
CA MET A 92 -7.25 -7.00 4.16
C MET A 92 -6.96 -8.23 5.01
N GLU A 93 -6.45 -8.07 6.23
CA GLU A 93 -6.35 -9.21 7.18
C GLU A 93 -7.74 -9.74 7.54
N GLU A 94 -8.70 -8.86 7.84
CA GLU A 94 -10.07 -9.26 8.13
C GLU A 94 -10.75 -9.90 6.91
N ARG A 95 -10.44 -9.43 5.69
CA ARG A 95 -10.91 -10.09 4.46
C ARG A 95 -10.31 -11.49 4.30
N GLU A 96 -9.01 -11.66 4.54
CA GLU A 96 -8.35 -12.98 4.53
C GLU A 96 -9.03 -13.94 5.51
N GLU A 97 -9.32 -13.48 6.73
CA GLU A 97 -10.03 -14.25 7.75
C GLU A 97 -11.46 -14.62 7.33
N GLN A 98 -12.23 -13.64 6.84
CA GLN A 98 -13.63 -13.84 6.41
C GLN A 98 -13.74 -14.78 5.21
N ALA A 99 -12.82 -14.68 4.26
CA ALA A 99 -12.78 -15.53 3.08
C ALA A 99 -12.11 -16.89 3.33
N GLN A 100 -11.53 -17.09 4.52
CA GLN A 100 -10.67 -18.24 4.84
C GLN A 100 -9.57 -18.44 3.78
N ALA A 101 -9.00 -17.34 3.30
CA ALA A 101 -8.01 -17.30 2.24
C ALA A 101 -6.80 -16.50 2.69
N GLU A 102 -5.59 -17.01 2.45
CA GLU A 102 -4.34 -16.28 2.70
C GLU A 102 -3.76 -15.75 1.39
N GLY A 103 -2.93 -14.71 1.48
CA GLY A 103 -2.15 -14.22 0.34
C GLY A 103 -2.86 -13.11 -0.43
N LEU A 104 -3.72 -12.34 0.23
CA LEU A 104 -4.30 -11.13 -0.36
C LEU A 104 -3.42 -9.89 -0.13
N ILE A 105 -2.37 -10.03 0.67
CA ILE A 105 -1.41 -8.96 1.02
C ILE A 105 -0.01 -9.35 0.53
N PHE A 106 0.63 -8.47 -0.26
CA PHE A 106 1.96 -8.64 -0.85
C PHE A 106 2.93 -7.54 -0.38
N PRO A 107 3.52 -7.67 0.82
CA PRO A 107 4.30 -6.59 1.41
C PRO A 107 5.66 -6.40 0.73
N VAL A 108 5.94 -5.16 0.34
CA VAL A 108 7.20 -4.72 -0.26
C VAL A 108 7.98 -3.89 0.74
N VAL A 109 9.24 -4.24 1.00
CA VAL A 109 10.07 -3.53 1.98
C VAL A 109 10.86 -2.42 1.30
N PHE A 110 10.45 -1.16 1.51
CA PHE A 110 11.18 0.01 0.99
C PHE A 110 12.36 0.41 1.89
N ALA A 111 12.11 0.49 3.20
CA ALA A 111 13.12 0.85 4.18
C ALA A 111 12.77 0.26 5.55
N ASP A 112 13.80 -0.05 6.33
CA ASP A 112 13.69 -0.81 7.58
C ASP A 112 13.25 -2.28 7.36
N GLY A 113 13.58 -3.14 8.31
CA GLY A 113 13.18 -4.55 8.36
C GLY A 113 13.27 -5.11 9.79
N THR A 114 13.42 -4.25 10.80
CA THR A 114 13.71 -4.63 12.18
C THR A 114 12.66 -4.15 13.17
N SER A 115 12.00 -3.02 12.91
CA SER A 115 10.99 -2.45 13.82
C SER A 115 9.53 -2.76 13.47
N PHE A 116 9.29 -3.50 12.37
CA PHE A 116 7.91 -3.82 11.94
C PHE A 116 7.17 -4.62 13.02
N PRO A 117 5.88 -4.38 13.25
CA PRO A 117 5.08 -5.15 14.21
C PRO A 117 5.20 -6.66 13.97
N GLU A 118 5.18 -7.45 15.05
CA GLU A 118 5.32 -8.91 14.98
C GLU A 118 4.35 -9.60 13.99
N PRO A 119 3.06 -9.20 13.89
CA PRO A 119 2.15 -9.76 12.88
C PRO A 119 2.64 -9.59 11.44
N VAL A 120 3.28 -8.46 11.14
CA VAL A 120 3.84 -8.18 9.80
C VAL A 120 5.04 -9.08 9.54
N ARG A 121 5.90 -9.30 10.54
CA ARG A 121 7.11 -10.13 10.42
C ARG A 121 6.81 -11.61 10.20
N ARG A 122 5.63 -12.09 10.60
CA ARG A 122 5.20 -13.47 10.34
C ARG A 122 4.78 -13.73 8.89
N ARG A 123 4.55 -12.68 8.10
CA ARG A 123 4.22 -12.79 6.67
C ARG A 123 5.49 -12.86 5.83
N GLN A 124 5.38 -13.41 4.63
CA GLN A 124 6.45 -13.35 3.64
C GLN A 124 6.61 -11.89 3.16
N LEU A 125 7.79 -11.31 3.38
CA LEU A 125 8.10 -9.94 2.99
C LEU A 125 9.05 -9.94 1.78
N HIS A 126 8.77 -9.11 0.77
CA HIS A 126 9.69 -8.85 -0.33
C HIS A 126 10.81 -7.91 0.12
N GLN A 127 11.83 -8.49 0.73
CA GLN A 127 12.96 -7.79 1.37
C GLN A 127 13.93 -7.14 0.37
N GLU A 128 14.00 -7.63 -0.87
CA GLU A 128 15.01 -7.20 -1.85
C GLU A 128 14.85 -5.74 -2.28
N PHE A 129 13.63 -5.20 -2.25
CA PHE A 129 13.35 -3.82 -2.64
C PHE A 129 14.10 -2.77 -1.80
N LYS A 130 14.49 -3.08 -0.57
CA LYS A 130 15.27 -2.16 0.27
C LYS A 130 16.67 -1.90 -0.27
N ASN A 131 17.19 -2.78 -1.12
CA ASN A 131 18.47 -2.61 -1.81
C ASN A 131 18.36 -1.62 -3.00
N TYR A 132 17.14 -1.23 -3.38
CA TYR A 132 16.83 -0.44 -4.56
C TYR A 132 15.95 0.78 -4.24
N ASN A 133 16.15 1.40 -3.08
CA ASN A 133 15.25 2.40 -2.51
C ASN A 133 15.58 3.86 -2.88
N VAL A 134 16.34 4.09 -3.94
CA VAL A 134 16.73 5.43 -4.38
C VAL A 134 15.52 6.13 -5.05
N PRO A 135 15.00 7.25 -4.49
CA PRO A 135 13.73 7.82 -4.94
C PRO A 135 13.84 8.73 -6.17
N TYR A 136 15.05 9.13 -6.55
CA TYR A 136 15.26 10.19 -7.53
C TYR A 136 15.09 9.66 -8.96
N PRO A 137 14.49 10.42 -9.90
CA PRO A 137 14.28 9.96 -11.29
C PRO A 137 15.57 9.48 -11.98
N LYS A 138 16.71 10.15 -11.72
CA LYS A 138 18.02 9.77 -12.27
C LYS A 138 18.46 8.33 -11.92
N TYR A 139 17.86 7.71 -10.91
CA TYR A 139 18.12 6.31 -10.58
C TYR A 139 17.85 5.35 -11.74
N GLN A 140 16.94 5.71 -12.66
CA GLN A 140 16.64 4.92 -13.87
C GLN A 140 17.85 4.70 -14.77
N GLU A 141 18.83 5.60 -14.72
CA GLU A 141 20.07 5.53 -15.50
C GLU A 141 21.18 4.73 -14.79
N SER A 142 20.93 4.26 -13.56
CA SER A 142 21.94 3.54 -12.78
C SER A 142 22.05 2.08 -13.19
N GLU A 143 23.23 1.50 -12.99
CA GLU A 143 23.48 0.07 -13.20
C GLU A 143 22.62 -0.84 -12.31
N ALA A 144 22.08 -0.31 -11.20
CA ALA A 144 21.23 -1.06 -10.27
C ALA A 144 19.77 -1.16 -10.75
N TYR A 145 19.33 -0.29 -11.66
CA TYR A 145 17.92 -0.21 -12.08
C TYR A 145 17.39 -1.47 -12.77
N PRO A 146 18.17 -2.19 -13.62
CA PRO A 146 17.72 -3.47 -14.17
C PRO A 146 17.43 -4.52 -13.10
N TYR A 147 18.18 -4.56 -12.00
CA TYR A 147 17.93 -5.50 -10.90
C TYR A 147 16.68 -5.14 -10.10
N PHE A 148 16.45 -3.84 -9.87
CA PHE A 148 15.17 -3.35 -9.35
C PHE A 148 13.99 -3.81 -10.22
N HIS A 149 14.10 -3.65 -11.54
CA HIS A 149 13.06 -4.07 -12.47
C HIS A 149 12.82 -5.58 -12.42
N GLN A 150 13.87 -6.40 -12.27
CA GLN A 150 13.71 -7.85 -12.08
C GLN A 150 12.93 -8.20 -10.81
N GLU A 151 13.13 -7.48 -9.69
CA GLU A 151 12.31 -7.69 -8.49
C GLU A 151 10.84 -7.31 -8.71
N VAL A 152 10.58 -6.23 -9.45
CA VAL A 152 9.22 -5.84 -9.83
C VAL A 152 8.57 -6.91 -10.71
N GLN A 153 9.30 -7.46 -11.68
CA GLN A 153 8.80 -8.54 -12.54
C GLN A 153 8.44 -9.80 -11.74
N ARG A 154 9.30 -10.21 -10.79
CA ARG A 154 8.99 -11.35 -9.91
C ARG A 154 7.76 -11.08 -9.05
N LEU A 155 7.61 -9.88 -8.52
CA LEU A 155 6.42 -9.49 -7.77
C LEU A 155 5.16 -9.53 -8.66
N ALA A 156 5.24 -9.01 -9.88
CA ALA A 156 4.13 -9.01 -10.83
C ALA A 156 3.67 -10.43 -11.17
N GLN A 157 4.59 -11.37 -11.37
CA GLN A 157 4.28 -12.79 -11.61
C GLN A 157 3.53 -13.44 -10.44
N LEU A 158 3.96 -13.15 -9.22
CA LEU A 158 3.30 -13.66 -8.01
C LEU A 158 1.89 -13.07 -7.85
N ILE A 159 1.74 -11.78 -8.12
CA ILE A 159 0.43 -11.10 -8.12
C ILE A 159 -0.46 -11.68 -9.21
N ALA A 160 0.03 -11.85 -10.45
CA ALA A 160 -0.75 -12.39 -11.56
C ALA A 160 -1.24 -13.81 -11.28
N THR A 161 -0.37 -14.66 -10.72
CA THR A 161 -0.75 -16.00 -10.25
C THR A 161 -1.87 -15.92 -9.22
N ARG A 162 -1.72 -15.01 -8.24
CA ARG A 162 -2.70 -14.87 -7.16
C ARG A 162 -4.03 -14.29 -7.63
N LEU A 163 -4.04 -13.37 -8.60
CA LEU A 163 -5.27 -12.77 -9.14
C LEU A 163 -6.24 -13.82 -9.69
N ALA A 164 -5.74 -14.97 -10.15
CA ALA A 164 -6.57 -16.08 -10.61
C ALA A 164 -7.26 -16.86 -9.47
N GLU A 165 -6.82 -16.67 -8.22
CA GLU A 165 -7.27 -17.39 -7.02
C GLU A 165 -7.98 -16.48 -6.01
N VAL A 166 -8.15 -15.19 -6.31
CA VAL A 166 -8.82 -14.26 -5.39
C VAL A 166 -10.31 -14.64 -5.28
N PRO A 167 -10.88 -14.63 -4.06
CA PRO A 167 -12.31 -14.84 -3.86
C PRO A 167 -13.15 -13.85 -4.70
N ASP A 168 -14.36 -14.27 -5.07
CA ASP A 168 -15.32 -13.38 -5.73
C ASP A 168 -15.62 -12.14 -4.87
N TRP A 169 -15.91 -11.02 -5.54
CA TRP A 169 -16.24 -9.78 -4.84
C TRP A 169 -17.49 -9.93 -3.97
N CYS A 170 -17.42 -9.40 -2.74
CA CYS A 170 -18.53 -9.37 -1.80
C CYS A 170 -18.82 -7.93 -1.34
N ALA A 171 -20.10 -7.57 -1.28
CA ALA A 171 -20.54 -6.25 -0.80
C ALA A 171 -20.27 -6.05 0.70
N ASP A 172 -20.20 -7.15 1.45
CA ASP A 172 -19.96 -7.17 2.89
C ASP A 172 -18.46 -7.25 3.22
N TRP A 173 -17.58 -7.00 2.24
CA TRP A 173 -16.16 -6.90 2.53
C TRP A 173 -15.87 -5.80 3.55
N PRO A 174 -14.93 -6.04 4.50
CA PRO A 174 -14.61 -5.08 5.53
C PRO A 174 -14.08 -3.79 4.91
N ALA A 175 -14.29 -2.70 5.63
CA ALA A 175 -13.90 -1.36 5.23
C ALA A 175 -13.50 -0.56 6.48
N LEU A 176 -12.41 -1.00 7.14
CA LEU A 176 -11.98 -0.40 8.39
C LEU A 176 -11.50 1.02 8.15
N ARG A 177 -11.88 1.92 9.06
CA ARG A 177 -11.47 3.31 9.06
C ARG A 177 -10.51 3.55 10.21
N PRO A 178 -9.53 4.45 10.05
CA PRO A 178 -8.76 4.88 11.20
C PRO A 178 -9.68 5.51 12.24
N PRO A 179 -9.40 5.33 13.54
CA PRO A 179 -10.14 6.01 14.59
C PRO A 179 -10.04 7.54 14.38
N PRO A 180 -11.10 8.30 14.70
CA PRO A 180 -11.07 9.75 14.58
C PRO A 180 -9.88 10.31 15.37
N ALA A 181 -9.17 11.27 14.76
CA ALA A 181 -8.02 11.89 15.41
C ALA A 181 -8.42 12.40 16.80
N ALA A 182 -7.65 12.02 17.83
CA ALA A 182 -7.87 12.52 19.17
C ALA A 182 -7.86 14.05 19.14
N THR A 183 -8.92 14.69 19.62
CA THR A 183 -8.99 16.14 19.75
C THR A 183 -7.75 16.61 20.51
N PRO A 184 -6.93 17.53 19.96
CA PRO A 184 -5.78 18.04 20.69
C PRO A 184 -6.28 18.61 22.02
N ALA A 185 -5.73 18.12 23.13
CA ALA A 185 -6.07 18.62 24.45
C ALA A 185 -5.91 20.14 24.46
N PRO A 186 -6.87 20.91 25.00
CA PRO A 186 -6.76 22.36 25.03
C PRO A 186 -5.43 22.73 25.70
N GLY A 187 -4.59 23.47 24.95
CA GLY A 187 -3.26 23.85 25.40
C GLY A 187 -3.35 24.52 26.76
N ARG A 188 -2.55 24.06 27.73
CA ARG A 188 -2.45 24.71 29.04
C ARG A 188 -2.04 26.16 28.80
N LEU A 189 -2.94 27.09 29.11
CA LEU A 189 -2.64 28.51 29.13
C LEU A 189 -1.39 28.74 30.01
N PRO A 190 -0.40 29.52 29.54
CA PRO A 190 0.76 29.86 30.35
C PRO A 190 0.29 30.60 31.61
N ARG A 191 0.61 30.03 32.78
CA ARG A 191 0.41 30.72 34.06
C ARG A 191 1.46 31.82 34.15
N PHE A 192 1.08 33.04 33.84
CA PHE A 192 1.86 34.21 34.25
C PHE A 192 1.68 34.37 35.75
N GLY A 193 2.75 34.09 36.51
CA GLY A 193 2.78 34.27 37.96
C GLY A 193 2.63 35.74 38.34
N ALA A 194 1.84 35.98 39.38
CA ALA A 194 1.68 37.26 40.06
C ALA A 194 2.85 37.53 41.02
#